data_AF-A0A3D4QUW5-F1
#
_entry.id   AF-A0A3D4QUW5-F1
#
_cell.length_a   1.000
_cell.length_b   1.000
_cell.length_c   1.000
_cell.angle_alpha   90.00
_cell.angle_beta   90.00
_cell.angle_gamma   90.00
#
_symmetry.space_group_name_H-M   'P 1'
#
loop_
_entity.id
_entity.type
_entity.pdbx_description
1 polymer ?
#
loop_
_entity_poly.entity_id
_entity_poly.type
_entity_poly.pdbx_seq_one_letter_code
_entity_poly.pdbx_strand_id
1 'polypeptide(L)'
;MKNVERSSEDRFLKRVENSQITWEILSTYRSQIMGVAIIWIMLFHGNDLYSLTLKGIPLLEAIIKRGMMGVEMFLLVSGIGLFFSFSKNGNTLQFYIKRVKRVVIPYLVIAFPFWLWQDVWVKKDIGKFFLDISLVSFWKEGIRTVWYVAFILFIYIVYPF
;
A
#
# COMPACT_ATOMS: atom_id res chain seq x y z
N MET A 1 -26.84 -40.18 -20.65
CA MET A 1 -26.49 -38.75 -20.53
C MET A 1 -26.49 -38.26 -19.08
N LYS A 2 -27.56 -38.45 -18.29
CA LYS A 2 -27.66 -37.98 -16.88
C LYS A 2 -26.51 -38.37 -15.93
N ASN A 3 -25.88 -39.53 -16.10
CA ASN A 3 -24.77 -39.97 -15.24
C ASN A 3 -23.43 -39.25 -15.51
N VAL A 4 -23.25 -38.69 -16.71
CA VAL A 4 -22.03 -37.95 -17.08
C VAL A 4 -22.08 -36.52 -16.52
N GLU A 5 -23.26 -35.88 -16.59
CA GLU A 5 -23.49 -34.54 -16.02
C GLU A 5 -23.34 -34.53 -14.49
N ARG A 6 -23.91 -35.53 -13.80
CA ARG A 6 -23.77 -35.68 -12.35
C ARG A 6 -22.31 -35.88 -11.92
N SER A 7 -21.53 -36.65 -12.69
CA SER A 7 -20.08 -36.83 -12.46
C SER A 7 -19.25 -35.57 -12.73
N SER A 8 -19.68 -34.69 -13.64
CA SER A 8 -19.02 -33.40 -13.88
C SER A 8 -19.36 -32.37 -12.81
N GLU A 9 -20.60 -32.34 -12.33
CA GLU A 9 -21.00 -31.51 -11.18
C GLU A 9 -20.24 -31.93 -9.92
N ASP A 10 -20.20 -33.21 -9.57
CA ASP A 10 -19.49 -33.69 -8.37
C ASP A 10 -17.98 -33.34 -8.41
N ARG A 11 -17.35 -33.35 -9.60
CA ARG A 11 -15.96 -32.91 -9.77
C ARG A 11 -15.79 -31.41 -9.68
N PHE A 12 -16.74 -30.63 -10.20
CA PHE A 12 -16.73 -29.18 -10.10
C PHE A 12 -16.90 -28.73 -8.64
N LEU A 13 -17.89 -29.29 -7.93
CA LEU A 13 -18.16 -29.05 -6.52
C LEU A 13 -16.95 -29.41 -5.65
N LYS A 14 -16.30 -30.56 -5.91
CA LYS A 14 -15.06 -30.95 -5.21
C LYS A 14 -13.87 -30.04 -5.50
N ARG A 15 -13.82 -29.41 -6.68
CA ARG A 15 -12.80 -28.42 -7.05
C ARG A 15 -13.05 -27.05 -6.40
N VAL A 16 -14.32 -26.67 -6.24
CA VAL A 16 -14.76 -25.47 -5.52
C VAL A 16 -14.57 -25.63 -4.00
N GLU A 17 -14.80 -26.83 -3.46
CA GLU A 17 -14.57 -27.16 -2.05
C GLU A 17 -13.08 -27.20 -1.68
N ASN A 18 -12.23 -27.69 -2.60
CA ASN A 18 -10.77 -27.63 -2.48
C ASN A 18 -10.17 -26.28 -2.91
N SER A 19 -10.94 -25.36 -3.50
CA SER A 19 -10.50 -23.97 -3.70
C SER A 19 -10.66 -23.16 -2.41
N GLN A 20 -10.21 -23.73 -1.30
CA GLN A 20 -9.92 -22.90 -0.13
C GLN A 20 -8.96 -21.83 -0.62
N ILE A 21 -9.34 -20.57 -0.44
CA ILE A 21 -8.43 -19.44 -0.64
C ILE A 21 -7.33 -19.65 0.40
N THR A 22 -6.32 -20.43 0.05
CA THR A 22 -5.19 -20.70 0.92
C THR A 22 -4.38 -19.41 0.99
N TRP A 23 -3.97 -19.04 2.19
CA TRP A 23 -3.05 -17.92 2.41
C TRP A 23 -1.80 -17.99 1.53
N GLU A 24 -1.47 -19.20 1.06
CA GLU A 24 -0.44 -19.50 0.07
C GLU A 24 -0.66 -18.83 -1.29
N ILE A 25 -1.88 -18.82 -1.84
CA ILE A 25 -2.19 -18.13 -3.10
C ILE A 25 -1.99 -16.62 -2.92
N LEU A 26 -2.47 -16.08 -1.80
CA LEU A 26 -2.34 -14.65 -1.50
C LEU A 26 -0.88 -14.24 -1.29
N SER A 27 -0.08 -15.11 -0.67
CA SER A 27 1.37 -14.95 -0.54
C SER A 27 2.07 -15.03 -1.91
N THR A 28 1.60 -15.88 -2.82
CA THR A 28 2.17 -16.07 -4.16
C THR A 28 1.97 -14.83 -5.04
N TYR A 29 0.76 -14.25 -5.02
CA TYR A 29 0.43 -13.05 -5.82
C TYR A 29 0.61 -11.74 -5.06
N ARG A 30 1.24 -11.78 -3.88
CA ARG A 30 1.44 -10.63 -3.00
C ARG A 30 2.04 -9.42 -3.72
N SER A 31 3.08 -9.62 -4.51
CA SER A 31 3.77 -8.52 -5.20
C SER A 31 2.89 -7.85 -6.25
N GLN A 32 2.09 -8.63 -6.97
CA GLN A 32 1.16 -8.16 -8.00
C GLN A 32 0.02 -7.37 -7.38
N ILE A 33 -0.57 -7.88 -6.29
CA ILE A 33 -1.64 -7.19 -5.54
C ILE A 33 -1.11 -5.87 -4.99
N MET A 34 0.10 -5.86 -4.42
CA MET A 34 0.76 -4.63 -3.95
C MET A 34 1.00 -3.65 -5.09
N GLY A 35 1.43 -4.12 -6.27
CA GLY A 35 1.62 -3.28 -7.46
C GLY A 35 0.33 -2.61 -7.91
N VAL A 36 -0.77 -3.35 -7.99
CA VAL A 36 -2.11 -2.81 -8.32
C VAL A 36 -2.54 -1.77 -7.29
N ALA A 37 -2.35 -2.06 -5.99
CA ALA A 37 -2.66 -1.14 -4.92
C ALA A 37 -1.86 0.18 -5.03
N ILE A 38 -0.55 0.10 -5.30
CA ILE A 38 0.30 1.29 -5.50
C ILE A 38 -0.21 2.13 -6.67
N ILE A 39 -0.48 1.52 -7.82
CA ILE A 39 -0.98 2.25 -8.99
C ILE A 39 -2.30 2.96 -8.66
N TRP A 40 -3.21 2.29 -7.96
CA TRP A 40 -4.49 2.88 -7.55
C TRP A 40 -4.29 4.07 -6.61
N ILE A 41 -3.40 3.95 -5.61
CA ILE A 41 -3.03 5.05 -4.70
C ILE A 41 -2.44 6.24 -5.47
N MET A 42 -1.54 5.97 -6.43
CA MET A 42 -0.93 7.03 -7.24
C MET A 42 -1.95 7.74 -8.12
N LEU A 43 -2.90 7.02 -8.73
CA LEU A 43 -4.00 7.62 -9.50
C LEU A 43 -4.90 8.49 -8.62
N PHE A 44 -5.18 8.04 -7.39
CA PHE A 44 -5.95 8.82 -6.42
C PHE A 44 -5.25 10.13 -6.04
N HIS A 45 -3.97 10.08 -5.67
CA HIS A 45 -3.20 11.28 -5.36
C HIS A 45 -3.02 12.21 -6.58
N GLY A 46 -2.85 11.64 -7.78
CA GLY A 46 -2.82 12.42 -9.00
C GLY A 46 -4.14 13.16 -9.25
N ASN A 47 -5.28 12.51 -9.00
CA ASN A 47 -6.59 13.14 -9.08
C ASN A 47 -6.79 14.22 -8.01
N ASP A 48 -6.33 13.99 -6.78
CA ASP A 48 -6.45 14.94 -5.67
C ASP A 48 -5.58 16.20 -5.88
N LEU A 49 -4.36 16.03 -6.38
CA LEU A 49 -3.39 17.13 -6.55
C LEU A 49 -3.57 17.91 -7.86
N TYR A 50 -3.89 17.23 -8.96
CA TYR A 50 -3.88 17.82 -10.30
C TYR A 50 -5.25 17.79 -10.98
N SER A 51 -6.30 17.33 -10.28
CA SER A 51 -7.61 17.09 -10.87
C SER A 51 -7.48 16.31 -12.18
N LEU A 52 -6.71 15.21 -12.15
CA LEU A 52 -6.48 14.31 -13.29
C LEU A 52 -7.83 13.93 -13.89
N THR A 53 -8.17 14.65 -14.95
CA THR A 53 -9.53 14.71 -15.46
C THR A 53 -9.74 13.51 -16.36
N LEU A 54 -9.96 12.33 -15.76
CA LEU A 54 -10.40 11.12 -16.47
C LEU A 54 -11.89 11.25 -16.83
N LYS A 55 -12.27 12.40 -17.41
CA LYS A 55 -13.61 12.67 -17.91
C LYS A 55 -13.86 11.73 -19.08
N GLY A 56 -14.91 10.91 -18.97
CA GLY A 56 -15.38 10.05 -20.06
C GLY A 56 -15.68 8.61 -19.65
N ILE A 57 -15.23 8.15 -18.46
CA ILE A 57 -15.50 6.78 -17.98
C ILE A 57 -15.97 6.82 -16.51
N PRO A 58 -17.29 6.89 -16.24
CA PRO A 58 -17.84 7.06 -14.88
C PRO A 58 -17.38 6.00 -13.88
N LEU A 59 -17.23 4.75 -14.33
CA LEU A 59 -16.78 3.64 -13.47
C LEU A 59 -15.33 3.83 -13.02
N LEU A 60 -14.44 4.24 -13.93
CA LEU A 60 -13.02 4.43 -13.62
C LEU A 60 -12.82 5.61 -12.65
N GLU A 61 -13.57 6.68 -12.85
CA GLU A 61 -13.58 7.83 -11.94
C GLU A 61 -14.05 7.42 -10.53
N ALA A 62 -15.12 6.63 -10.44
CA ALA A 62 -15.62 6.11 -9.17
C ALA A 62 -14.61 5.22 -8.44
N ILE A 63 -13.86 4.39 -9.18
CA ILE A 63 -12.79 3.55 -8.62
C ILE A 63 -11.65 4.43 -8.11
N ILE A 64 -11.15 5.37 -8.90
CA ILE A 64 -10.00 6.20 -8.53
C ILE A 64 -10.30 7.07 -7.32
N LYS A 65 -11.51 7.66 -7.24
CA LYS A 65 -11.97 8.42 -6.07
C LYS A 65 -11.96 7.60 -4.77
N ARG A 66 -12.03 6.28 -4.87
CA ARG A 66 -11.98 5.33 -3.73
C ARG A 66 -10.57 4.80 -3.45
N GLY A 67 -9.52 5.54 -3.82
CA GLY A 67 -8.12 5.14 -3.61
C GLY A 67 -7.72 4.77 -2.19
N MET A 68 -8.49 5.17 -1.17
CA MET A 68 -8.34 4.68 0.21
C MET A 68 -8.40 3.15 0.31
N MET A 69 -9.21 2.48 -0.51
CA MET A 69 -9.26 1.01 -0.57
C MET A 69 -7.94 0.40 -1.04
N GLY A 70 -7.20 1.12 -1.91
CA GLY A 70 -5.85 0.72 -2.31
C GLY A 70 -4.89 0.70 -1.12
N VAL A 71 -5.01 1.68 -0.21
CA VAL A 71 -4.21 1.74 1.03
C VAL A 71 -4.55 0.57 1.95
N GLU A 72 -5.83 0.25 2.13
CA GLU A 72 -6.30 -0.88 2.93
C GLU A 72 -5.77 -2.22 2.38
N MET A 73 -5.83 -2.41 1.06
CA MET A 73 -5.30 -3.59 0.38
C MET A 73 -3.79 -3.73 0.58
N PHE A 74 -3.05 -2.62 0.42
CA PHE A 74 -1.61 -2.59 0.62
C PHE A 74 -1.23 -2.93 2.07
N LEU A 75 -2.00 -2.43 3.05
CA LEU A 75 -1.80 -2.72 4.48
C LEU A 75 -2.08 -4.19 4.81
N LEU A 76 -3.20 -4.73 4.35
CA LEU A 76 -3.57 -6.13 4.57
C LEU A 76 -2.47 -7.08 4.06
N VAL A 77 -2.04 -6.88 2.82
CA VAL A 77 -1.02 -7.72 2.17
C VAL A 77 0.38 -7.50 2.80
N SER A 78 0.66 -6.30 3.31
CA SER A 78 1.87 -6.04 4.09
C SER A 78 1.87 -6.75 5.44
N GLY A 79 0.73 -6.75 6.15
CA GLY A 79 0.53 -7.44 7.43
C GLY A 79 0.69 -8.96 7.30
N ILE A 80 0.08 -9.55 6.27
CA ILE A 80 0.22 -10.99 5.99
C ILE A 80 1.68 -11.33 5.68
N GLY A 81 2.36 -10.51 4.88
CA GLY A 81 3.80 -10.68 4.60
C GLY A 81 4.69 -10.52 5.84
N LEU A 82 4.29 -9.71 6.82
CA LEU A 82 4.97 -9.57 8.10
C LEU A 82 4.86 -10.85 8.93
N PHE A 83 3.64 -11.38 9.08
CA PHE A 83 3.37 -12.61 9.83
C PHE A 83 4.21 -13.81 9.35
N PHE A 84 4.20 -14.07 8.04
CA PHE A 84 4.99 -15.18 7.46
C PHE A 84 6.51 -14.96 7.49
N SER A 85 6.96 -13.70 7.50
CA SER A 85 8.39 -13.38 7.55
C SER A 85 8.96 -13.47 8.97
N PHE A 86 8.14 -13.20 10.00
CA PHE A 86 8.57 -13.26 11.39
C PHE A 86 8.66 -14.72 11.88
N SER A 87 7.73 -15.57 11.47
CA SER A 87 7.73 -17.01 11.81
C SER A 87 8.94 -17.79 11.27
N LYS A 88 9.73 -17.21 10.36
CA LYS A 88 10.90 -17.84 9.72
C LYS A 88 12.27 -17.33 10.20
N ASN A 89 12.38 -16.22 10.95
CA ASN A 89 13.68 -15.59 11.25
C ASN A 89 13.82 -15.18 12.72
N GLY A 90 14.84 -15.71 13.40
CA GLY A 90 15.16 -15.38 14.80
C GLY A 90 15.97 -14.10 15.04
N ASN A 91 16.29 -13.31 13.99
CA ASN A 91 17.04 -12.05 14.15
C ASN A 91 16.15 -10.82 13.90
N THR A 92 15.58 -10.34 15.00
CA THR A 92 14.65 -9.21 15.08
C THR A 92 15.23 -7.90 14.57
N LEU A 93 16.51 -7.61 14.81
CA LEU A 93 17.12 -6.33 14.41
C LEU A 93 17.30 -6.21 12.88
N GLN A 94 17.81 -7.26 12.23
CA GLN A 94 17.95 -7.26 10.77
C GLN A 94 16.58 -7.21 10.06
N PHE A 95 15.55 -7.77 10.69
CA PHE A 95 14.18 -7.73 10.22
C PHE A 95 13.63 -6.29 10.15
N TYR A 96 13.94 -5.42 11.12
CA TYR A 96 13.56 -4.00 11.10
C TYR A 96 14.32 -3.20 10.05
N ILE A 97 15.65 -3.33 10.03
CA ILE A 97 16.50 -2.52 9.14
C ILE A 97 16.10 -2.72 7.67
N LYS A 98 15.84 -3.97 7.26
CA LYS A 98 15.40 -4.27 5.88
C LYS A 98 14.06 -3.61 5.52
N ARG A 99 13.14 -3.48 6.49
CA ARG A 99 11.81 -2.90 6.28
C ARG A 99 11.83 -1.39 6.26
N VAL A 100 12.51 -0.78 7.24
CA VAL A 100 12.67 0.66 7.32
C VAL A 100 13.36 1.17 6.04
N LYS A 101 14.46 0.53 5.61
CA LYS A 101 15.14 0.92 4.35
C LYS A 101 14.22 0.83 3.13
N ARG A 102 13.37 -0.21 3.05
CA ARG A 102 12.43 -0.40 1.94
C ARG A 102 11.39 0.73 1.84
N VAL A 103 11.02 1.35 2.96
CA VAL A 103 10.04 2.45 2.99
C VAL A 103 10.72 3.82 2.89
N VAL A 104 11.76 4.04 3.70
CA VAL A 104 12.43 5.34 3.83
C VAL A 104 13.18 5.72 2.55
N ILE A 105 13.83 4.77 1.87
CA ILE A 105 14.59 5.09 0.65
C ILE A 105 13.66 5.62 -0.47
N PRO A 106 12.60 4.91 -0.88
CA PRO A 106 11.66 5.44 -1.88
C PRO A 106 11.00 6.74 -1.44
N TYR A 107 10.66 6.86 -0.15
CA TYR A 107 10.10 8.10 0.40
C TYR A 107 11.04 9.28 0.17
N LEU A 108 12.31 9.18 0.58
CA LEU A 108 13.27 10.26 0.42
C LEU A 108 13.52 10.60 -1.06
N VAL A 109 13.59 9.60 -1.94
CA VAL A 109 13.78 9.81 -3.38
C VAL A 109 12.66 10.66 -4.00
N ILE A 110 11.42 10.49 -3.55
CA ILE A 110 10.26 11.20 -4.10
C ILE A 110 9.96 12.48 -3.33
N ALA A 111 9.90 12.40 -1.99
CA ALA A 111 9.48 13.50 -1.12
C ALA A 111 10.53 14.61 -1.05
N PHE A 112 11.83 14.27 -1.05
CA PHE A 112 12.89 15.27 -0.97
C PHE A 112 12.82 16.29 -2.13
N PRO A 113 12.85 15.90 -3.42
CA PRO A 113 12.75 16.87 -4.50
C PRO A 113 11.40 17.59 -4.53
N PHE A 114 10.30 16.91 -4.17
CA PHE A 114 8.97 17.51 -4.13
C PHE A 114 8.86 18.64 -3.10
N TRP A 115 9.22 18.38 -1.84
CA TRP A 115 9.17 19.38 -0.77
C TRP A 115 10.24 20.45 -0.94
N LEU A 116 11.41 20.10 -1.47
CA LEU A 116 12.45 21.08 -1.79
C LEU A 116 11.93 22.10 -2.81
N TRP A 117 11.24 21.64 -3.86
CA TRP A 117 10.61 22.53 -4.83
C TRP A 117 9.46 23.34 -4.21
N GLN A 118 8.53 22.67 -3.52
CA GLN A 118 7.31 23.30 -3.02
C GLN A 118 7.59 24.29 -1.88
N ASP A 119 8.36 23.90 -0.86
CA ASP A 119 8.50 24.70 0.35
C ASP A 119 9.66 25.68 0.24
N VAL A 120 10.80 25.27 -0.32
CA VAL A 120 11.96 26.16 -0.44
C VAL A 120 11.84 27.09 -1.66
N TRP A 121 11.43 26.56 -2.82
CA TRP A 121 11.38 27.37 -4.04
C TRP A 121 10.09 28.17 -4.20
N VAL A 122 8.93 27.55 -3.99
CA VAL A 122 7.63 28.20 -4.19
C VAL A 122 7.21 29.00 -2.94
N LYS A 123 7.22 28.40 -1.75
CA LYS A 123 6.78 29.08 -0.51
C LYS A 123 7.88 29.88 0.18
N LYS A 124 9.15 29.65 -0.14
CA LYS A 124 10.33 30.25 0.54
C LYS A 124 10.35 30.03 2.05
N ASP A 125 9.82 28.89 2.51
CA ASP A 125 9.79 28.49 3.91
C ASP A 125 10.62 27.22 4.13
N ILE A 126 11.87 27.43 4.53
CA ILE A 126 12.82 26.35 4.83
C ILE A 126 12.42 25.59 6.10
N GLY A 127 11.77 26.26 7.06
CA GLY A 127 11.30 25.62 8.30
C GLY A 127 10.23 24.57 7.99
N LYS A 128 9.31 24.92 7.08
CA LYS A 128 8.26 24.02 6.61
C LYS A 128 8.82 22.80 5.87
N PHE A 129 9.86 22.97 5.05
CA PHE A 129 10.55 21.85 4.40
C PHE A 129 11.01 20.78 5.41
N PHE A 130 11.65 21.19 6.51
CA PHE A 130 12.10 20.25 7.54
C PHE A 130 10.93 19.61 8.29
N LEU A 131 9.82 20.31 8.49
CA LEU A 131 8.61 19.76 9.09
C LEU A 131 7.92 18.72 8.19
N ASP A 132 7.87 18.99 6.88
CA ASP A 132 7.24 18.13 5.89
C ASP A 132 8.08 16.87 5.59
N ILE A 133 9.41 17.01 5.49
CA ILE A 133 10.32 15.86 5.28
C ILE A 133 10.49 14.98 6.53
N SER A 134 10.28 15.54 7.72
CA SER A 134 10.32 14.78 8.99
C SER A 134 8.99 14.13 9.34
N LEU A 135 7.95 14.32 8.52
CA LEU A 135 6.58 13.87 8.76
C LEU A 135 5.92 14.49 10.01
N VAL A 136 6.54 15.51 10.62
CA VAL A 136 6.01 16.20 11.81
C VAL A 136 4.80 17.06 11.45
N SER A 137 4.76 17.58 10.22
CA SER A 137 3.62 18.36 9.72
C SER A 137 2.33 17.55 9.68
N PHE A 138 2.39 16.23 9.53
CA PHE A 138 1.20 15.37 9.65
C PHE A 138 0.56 15.48 11.04
N TRP A 139 1.38 15.46 12.10
CA TRP A 139 0.89 15.51 13.48
C TRP A 139 0.48 16.91 13.93
N LYS A 140 1.19 17.94 13.46
CA LYS A 140 0.96 19.33 13.87
C LYS A 140 -0.10 20.04 13.03
N GLU A 141 -0.06 19.84 11.71
CA GLU A 141 -0.85 20.60 10.74
C GLU A 141 -1.90 19.73 10.04
N GLY A 142 -1.87 18.42 10.24
CA GLY A 142 -2.81 17.49 9.61
C GLY A 142 -2.55 17.27 8.12
N ILE A 143 -1.35 17.59 7.61
CA ILE A 143 -1.01 17.41 6.18
C ILE A 143 -1.01 15.92 5.85
N ARG A 144 -1.92 15.51 4.96
CA ARG A 144 -2.15 14.11 4.60
C ARG A 144 -1.39 13.64 3.37
N THR A 145 -0.55 14.47 2.76
CA THR A 145 0.12 14.11 1.49
C THR A 145 0.98 12.84 1.61
N VAL A 146 1.67 12.67 2.74
CA VAL A 146 2.60 11.54 2.98
C VAL A 146 2.29 10.78 4.27
N TRP A 147 1.05 10.90 4.77
CA TRP A 147 0.62 10.33 6.06
C TRP A 147 0.91 8.83 6.20
N TYR A 148 0.79 8.10 5.08
CA TYR A 148 0.99 6.67 5.03
C TYR A 148 2.40 6.26 5.48
N VAL A 149 3.42 7.07 5.14
CA VAL A 149 4.81 6.81 5.52
C VAL A 149 4.99 6.93 7.04
N ALA A 150 4.35 7.94 7.66
CA ALA A 150 4.36 8.08 9.11
C ALA A 150 3.66 6.89 9.79
N PHE A 151 2.52 6.47 9.25
CA PHE A 151 1.74 5.34 9.76
C PHE A 151 2.50 4.01 9.68
N ILE A 152 3.11 3.67 8.55
CA ILE A 152 3.83 2.40 8.40
C ILE A 152 5.11 2.35 9.24
N LEU A 153 5.81 3.48 9.40
CA LEU A 153 6.95 3.58 10.31
C LEU A 153 6.52 3.38 11.76
N PHE A 154 5.37 3.95 12.16
CA PHE A 154 4.79 3.71 13.48
C PHE A 154 4.46 2.23 13.70
N ILE A 155 3.83 1.56 12.73
CA ILE A 155 3.57 0.10 12.81
C ILE A 155 4.87 -0.68 13.02
N TYR A 156 5.94 -0.30 12.32
CA TYR A 156 7.24 -0.96 12.49
C TYR A 156 7.90 -0.69 13.84
N ILE A 157 7.56 0.39 14.55
CA ILE A 157 8.04 0.65 15.92
C ILE A 157 7.25 -0.19 16.93
N VAL A 158 5.93 -0.33 16.75
CA VAL A 158 5.04 -1.04 17.69
C VAL A 158 5.20 -2.56 17.59
N TYR A 159 5.51 -3.08 16.41
CA TYR A 159 5.89 -4.49 16.24
C TYR A 159 7.31 -4.68 16.84
N PRO A 160 7.67 -5.71 17.66
CA PRO A 160 7.07 -7.02 17.80
C PRO A 160 6.70 -7.34 19.27
N PHE A 161 5.41 -7.22 19.60
CA PHE A 161 4.83 -7.87 20.77
C PHE A 161 3.92 -9.01 20.27
#